data_AF-K1TDT8-F1
#
_entry.id   AF-K1TDT8-F1
#
_cell.length_a   1.000
_cell.length_b   1.000
_cell.length_c   1.000
_cell.angle_alpha   90.00
_cell.angle_beta   90.00
_cell.angle_gamma   90.00
#
_symmetry.space_group_name_H-M   'P 1'
#
loop_
_entity.id
_entity.type
_entity.pdbx_description
1 polymer ?
#
loop_
_entity_poly.entity_id
_entity_poly.type
_entity_poly.pdbx_seq_one_letter_code
_entity_poly.pdbx_strand_id
1 'polypeptide(L)' 'MEAITHIFDELNGMEGILVASKIADRVGITRSVIVNALRKFESAGVIESRSSGMKGTYIKVLNDAVFDEIEELKRQNGRN' A
#
# COMPACT_ATOMS: atom_id res chain seq x y z
N MET A 1 -7.31 6.61 6.51
CA MET A 1 -5.89 6.23 6.28
C MET A 1 -5.66 4.71 6.35
N GLU A 2 -6.64 3.91 6.79
CA GLU A 2 -6.52 2.43 6.87
C GLU A 2 -6.21 1.72 5.54
N ALA A 3 -6.60 2.28 4.40
CA ALA A 3 -6.29 1.66 3.11
C ALA A 3 -4.77 1.49 2.88
N ILE A 4 -3.97 2.42 3.39
CA ILE A 4 -2.50 2.42 3.20
C ILE A 4 -1.85 1.38 4.11
N THR A 5 -2.27 1.29 5.37
CA THR A 5 -1.75 0.26 6.30
C THR A 5 -1.98 -1.13 5.70
N HIS A 6 -3.18 -1.40 5.17
CA HIS A 6 -3.49 -2.69 4.53
C HIS A 6 -2.70 -2.96 3.23
N ILE A 7 -2.37 -1.91 2.47
CA ILE A 7 -1.53 -2.04 1.27
C ILE A 7 -0.12 -2.51 1.65
N PHE A 8 0.48 -1.88 2.66
CA PHE A 8 1.84 -2.20 3.09
C PHE A 8 1.90 -3.47 3.94
N ASP A 9 0.84 -3.83 4.69
CA ASP A 9 0.77 -5.11 5.39
C ASP A 9 0.69 -6.32 4.43
N GLU A 10 0.13 -6.15 3.22
CA GLU A 10 0.12 -7.20 2.19
C GLU A 10 1.47 -7.27 1.43
N LEU A 11 2.31 -6.22 1.52
CA LEU A 11 3.71 -6.29 1.11
C LEU A 11 4.49 -7.02 2.20
N ASN A 12 4.86 -8.27 1.96
CA ASN A 12 5.67 -9.08 2.89
C ASN A 12 7.14 -8.62 2.91
N GLY A 13 7.39 -7.36 3.27
CA GLY A 13 8.70 -6.71 3.30
C GLY A 13 8.82 -5.54 2.32
N MET A 14 10.03 -5.32 1.80
CA MET A 14 10.36 -4.20 0.92
C MET A 14 9.80 -4.33 -0.50
N GLU A 15 9.34 -5.52 -0.91
CA GLU A 15 8.83 -5.77 -2.26
C GLU A 15 7.79 -6.89 -2.30
N GLY A 16 6.91 -6.85 -3.28
CA GLY A 16 5.89 -7.88 -3.45
C GLY A 16 4.91 -7.62 -4.58
N ILE A 17 4.05 -8.60 -4.83
CA ILE A 17 2.94 -8.49 -5.79
C ILE A 17 1.67 -8.11 -5.06
N LEU A 18 1.10 -6.98 -5.46
CA LEU A 18 -0.14 -6.47 -4.91
C LEU A 18 -1.31 -6.65 -5.88
N VAL A 19 -2.41 -7.22 -5.38
CA VAL A 19 -3.65 -7.39 -6.14
C VAL A 19 -4.73 -6.45 -5.55
N ALA A 20 -4.96 -5.32 -6.20
CA ALA A 20 -5.82 -4.27 -5.68
C ALA A 20 -7.28 -4.71 -5.47
N SER A 21 -7.81 -5.63 -6.30
CA SER A 21 -9.16 -6.20 -6.08
C SER A 21 -9.25 -6.98 -4.78
N LYS A 22 -8.26 -7.83 -4.48
CA LYS A 22 -8.25 -8.65 -3.27
C LYS A 22 -8.24 -7.80 -1.98
N ILE A 23 -7.53 -6.68 -2.01
CA ILE A 23 -7.47 -5.75 -0.88
C ILE A 23 -8.78 -4.94 -0.78
N ALA A 24 -9.29 -4.46 -1.92
CA ALA A 24 -10.57 -3.74 -2.00
C ALA A 24 -11.71 -4.57 -1.37
N ASP A 25 -11.81 -5.84 -1.75
CA ASP A 25 -12.85 -6.75 -1.27
C ASP A 25 -12.71 -7.04 0.24
N ARG A 26 -11.47 -7.18 0.74
CA ARG A 26 -11.21 -7.44 2.17
C ARG A 26 -11.53 -6.23 3.07
N VAL A 27 -11.20 -5.03 2.61
CA VAL A 27 -11.32 -3.79 3.39
C VAL A 27 -12.66 -3.09 3.16
N GLY A 28 -13.42 -3.47 2.13
CA GLY A 28 -14.70 -2.85 1.80
C GLY A 28 -14.56 -1.47 1.13
N ILE A 29 -13.50 -1.27 0.36
CA ILE A 29 -13.25 -0.02 -0.39
C ILE A 29 -13.17 -0.29 -1.89
N THR A 30 -13.22 0.76 -2.71
CA THR A 30 -13.09 0.61 -4.16
C THR A 30 -11.63 0.44 -4.59
N ARG A 31 -11.40 -0.33 -5.67
CA ARG A 31 -10.06 -0.50 -6.27
C ARG A 31 -9.39 0.82 -6.65
N SER A 32 -10.16 1.84 -7.03
CA SER A 32 -9.64 3.14 -7.42
C SER A 32 -8.97 3.88 -6.25
N VAL A 33 -9.47 3.71 -5.02
CA VAL A 33 -8.84 4.29 -3.82
C VAL A 33 -7.44 3.73 -3.64
N ILE A 34 -7.27 2.41 -3.78
CA ILE A 34 -5.98 1.71 -3.65
C ILE A 34 -5.02 2.17 -4.75
N VAL A 35 -5.47 2.16 -6.01
CA VAL A 35 -4.64 2.59 -7.15
C VAL A 35 -4.21 4.04 -7.00
N ASN A 36 -5.11 4.92 -6.56
CA ASN A 36 -4.78 6.33 -6.35
C ASN A 36 -3.82 6.54 -5.18
N ALA A 37 -3.90 5.74 -4.12
CA ALA A 37 -2.92 5.77 -3.04
C ALA A 37 -1.53 5.39 -3.56
N LEU A 38 -1.40 4.24 -4.24
CA LEU A 38 -0.13 3.78 -4.81
C LEU A 38 0.51 4.82 -5.75
N ARG A 39 -0.29 5.45 -6.62
CA ARG A 39 0.19 6.55 -7.50
C ARG A 39 0.78 7.73 -6.74
N LYS A 40 0.21 8.08 -5.57
CA LYS A 40 0.72 9.19 -4.74
C LYS A 40 2.07 8.83 -4.12
N PHE A 41 2.23 7.60 -3.62
CA PHE A 41 3.51 7.12 -3.09
C PHE A 41 4.58 7.02 -4.18
N GLU A 42 4.20 6.55 -5.37
CA GLU A 42 5.12 6.49 -6.52
C GLU A 42 5.54 7.89 -6.96
N SER A 43 4.60 8.83 -7.06
CA SER A 43 4.89 10.24 -7.38
C SER A 43 5.77 10.91 -6.32
N ALA A 44 5.68 10.48 -5.06
CA ALA A 44 6.50 10.97 -3.96
C ALA A 44 7.87 10.28 -3.86
N GLY A 45 8.18 9.32 -4.74
CA GLY A 45 9.44 8.58 -4.72
C GLY A 45 9.56 7.57 -3.57
N VAL A 46 8.44 7.20 -2.94
CA VAL A 46 8.42 6.24 -1.82
C VAL A 46 8.40 4.80 -2.32
N ILE A 47 7.77 4.56 -3.46
CA ILE A 47 7.69 3.24 -4.10
C ILE A 47 7.97 3.34 -5.60
N GLU A 48 8.35 2.23 -6.21
CA GLU A 48 8.26 2.00 -7.64
C GLU A 48 7.19 0.94 -7.92
N SER A 49 6.45 1.10 -9.03
CA SER A 49 5.44 0.12 -9.44
C SER A 49 5.71 -0.42 -10.85
N ARG A 50 5.46 -1.71 -11.05
CA ARG A 50 5.51 -2.37 -12.36
C ARG A 50 4.30 -3.27 -12.55
N SER A 51 3.46 -2.96 -13.53
CA SER A 51 2.33 -3.82 -13.88
C SER A 51 2.80 -5.24 -14.25
N SER A 52 2.15 -6.25 -13.67
CA SER A 52 2.33 -7.67 -14.02
C SER A 52 1.06 -8.25 -14.68
N GLY A 53 0.23 -7.36 -15.25
CA GLY A 53 -1.05 -7.71 -15.86
C GLY A 53 -2.03 -8.26 -14.82
N MET A 54 -2.68 -9.39 -15.14
CA MET A 54 -3.68 -10.01 -14.27
C MET A 54 -3.11 -10.56 -12.95
N LYS A 55 -1.80 -10.75 -12.86
CA LYS A 55 -1.14 -11.21 -11.62
C LYS A 55 -1.11 -10.12 -10.54
N GLY A 56 -1.35 -8.87 -10.91
CA GLY A 56 -1.29 -7.72 -10.02
C GLY A 56 -0.21 -6.73 -10.43
N THR A 57 0.20 -5.89 -9.48
CA THR A 57 1.25 -4.89 -9.65
C THR A 57 2.40 -5.25 -8.73
N TYR A 58 3.59 -5.37 -9.28
CA TYR A 58 4.81 -5.45 -8.50
C TYR A 58 5.09 -4.09 -7.89
N ILE A 59 5.29 -4.05 -6.59
CA ILE A 59 5.66 -2.85 -5.86
C ILE A 59 6.98 -3.12 -5.18
N LYS A 60 7.88 -2.14 -5.22
CA LYS A 60 9.09 -2.12 -4.40
C LYS A 60 9.15 -0.79 -3.66
N VAL A 61 9.43 -0.86 -2.37
CA VAL A 61 9.61 0.29 -1.50
C VAL A 61 11.02 0.83 -1.69
N LEU A 62 11.12 2.13 -1.97
CA LEU A 62 12.38 2.84 -2.16
C LEU A 62 12.86 3.52 -0.88
N ASN A 63 11.93 3.85 0.02
CA ASN A 63 12.20 4.49 1.30
C ASN A 63 11.51 3.71 2.43
N ASP A 64 12.30 3.03 3.25
CA ASP A 64 11.85 2.20 4.37
C ASP A 64 11.31 3.00 5.57
N ALA A 65 11.66 4.29 5.69
CA ALA A 65 11.09 5.18 6.71
C ALA A 65 9.55 5.27 6.62
N VAL A 66 8.95 4.91 5.47
CA VAL A 66 7.50 4.81 5.32
C VAL A 66 6.88 3.81 6.30
N PHE A 67 7.57 2.73 6.64
CA PHE A 67 7.04 1.72 7.55
C PHE A 67 6.91 2.27 8.98
N ASP A 68 7.91 3.03 9.44
CA ASP A 68 7.88 3.67 10.76
C ASP A 68 6.72 4.67 10.88
N GLU A 69 6.50 5.48 9.83
CA GLU A 69 5.38 6.44 9.76
C GLU A 69 4.01 5.74 9.72
N ILE A 70 3.91 4.60 9.02
CA ILE A 70 2.69 3.80 9.01
C ILE A 70 2.40 3.22 10.39
N GLU A 71 3.42 2.74 11.10
CA GLU A 71 3.29 2.24 12.46
C GLU A 71 2.94 3.36 13.46
N GLU A 72 3.51 4.55 13.30
CA GLU A 72 3.13 5.76 14.04
C GLU A 72 1.62 6.06 13.87
N LEU A 73 1.13 6.06 12.63
CA LEU A 73 -0.28 6.28 12.32
C LEU A 73 -1.19 5.21 12.92
N LYS A 74 -0.78 3.93 12.89
CA LYS A 74 -1.52 2.84 13.56
C LYS A 74 -1.63 3.09 15.07
N ARG A 75 -0.52 3.49 15.73
CA ARG A 75 -0.51 3.80 17.17
C ARG A 75 -1.41 4.99 17.52
N GLN A 76 -1.44 6.02 16.68
CA GLN A 76 -2.29 7.20 16.90
C GLN A 76 -3.78 6.87 16.76
N ASN A 77 -4.16 6.07 15.76
CA ASN A 77 -5.55 5.67 15.56
C ASN A 77 -6.08 4.71 16.65
N GLY A 78 -5.22 3.88 17.25
CA GLY A 78 -5.61 3.00 18.36
C GLY A 78 -5.77 3.70 19.72
N ARG A 79 -5.46 5.00 19.81
CA ARG A 79 -5.64 5.82 21.03
C ARG A 79 -6.93 6.65 21.03
N ASN A 80 -7.72 6.59 19.95
CA ASN A 80 -9.01 7.28 19.80
C ASN A 80 -10.19 6.34 20.04
#